data_AF-A0AAV7IQ92-F1
#
_entry.id   AF-A0AAV7IQ92-F1
#
_cell.length_a   1.000
_cell.length_b   1.000
_cell.length_c   1.000
_cell.angle_alpha   90.00
_cell.angle_beta   90.00
_cell.angle_gamma   90.00
#
_symmetry.space_group_name_H-M   'P 1'
#
loop_
_entity.id
_entity.type
_entity.pdbx_description
1 polymer ?
#
loop_
_entity_poly.entity_id
_entity_poly.type
_entity_poly.pdbx_seq_one_letter_code
_entity_poly.pdbx_strand_id
1 'polypeptide(L)'
;MEEVDNIIIHSLRQIGCDIDEEITNLNRFTTELTVNAAVRCLEIIKPGVELSRTLPVNMAARFRTGATLAQICSDLGYRGDIGYQTFLYSSESDLRRVFMFLIDKLPKDSDKEANGLLLSRYDELERRVGNILVQQFSRAWLPHYCHKVLSGGHRKIPFRSVDVEVISLNTDDDVKYYQTRYQLAINEQLPSPNTLMPSVISSDSRILYSKPCDISSRIDWLNSKLNNNNININNNDTRLMSRFSLNERLSTEKTKLNKTPEKVKSKNENKEIEEPKNEEREEETKEQSKLEVLKAECDALRSEYEELVAEVGKLEGQLVEKRGKVQEAEVKFEKFKEEHKVKNKIYELLDDGDNNVKKLEEAIEAGKGKLVSLAEQWEKHRAPLINQYRDQRDKFYKQASTSQKKLDELRQLKETERELLEECQRKDQQYTQLLSEVSKLPKDMNRSAYTQRILEIINNVRKQKDEIDKVLADTREIQKEINILTGKVERSFTVVDELIFRDAKTNETSRKAYKLLATLHTDCAELINLVEETGTVVREIRDLEEQVIFLF
;
A
#
# COMPACT_ATOMS: atom_id res chain seq x y z
N MET A 1 -29.55 43.43 4.81
CA MET A 1 -29.21 43.09 6.21
C MET A 1 -28.74 41.66 6.25
N GLU A 2 -29.65 40.69 6.18
CA GLU A 2 -29.37 39.24 6.24
C GLU A 2 -28.34 38.76 5.20
N GLU A 3 -28.31 39.34 4.00
CA GLU A 3 -27.28 39.07 2.98
C GLU A 3 -25.84 39.26 3.49
N VAL A 4 -25.59 40.30 4.30
CA VAL A 4 -24.25 40.59 4.85
C VAL A 4 -23.90 39.58 5.93
N ASP A 5 -24.88 39.15 6.72
CA ASP A 5 -24.70 38.13 7.77
C ASP A 5 -24.41 36.76 7.14
N ASN A 6 -25.13 36.39 6.09
CA ASN A 6 -24.86 35.18 5.31
C ASN A 6 -23.45 35.18 4.71
N ILE A 7 -22.97 36.31 4.16
CA ILE A 7 -21.59 36.44 3.67
C ILE A 7 -20.58 36.26 4.81
N ILE A 8 -20.79 36.92 5.95
CA ILE A 8 -19.91 36.79 7.13
C ILE A 8 -19.88 35.35 7.64
N ILE A 9 -21.04 34.69 7.78
CA ILE A 9 -21.17 33.31 8.26
C ILE A 9 -20.50 32.33 7.27
N HIS A 10 -20.69 32.50 5.96
CA HIS A 10 -20.03 31.70 4.94
C HIS A 10 -18.49 31.84 5.01
N SER A 11 -17.97 33.07 5.10
CA SER A 11 -16.52 33.30 5.28
C SER A 11 -15.98 32.67 6.56
N LEU A 12 -16.71 32.75 7.68
CA LEU A 12 -16.31 32.12 8.95
C LEU A 12 -16.35 30.58 8.88
N ARG A 13 -17.29 29.96 8.16
CA ARG A 13 -17.27 28.51 7.90
C ARG A 13 -16.07 28.11 7.01
N GLN A 14 -15.76 28.89 5.96
CA GLN A 14 -14.60 28.66 5.08
C GLN A 14 -13.25 28.73 5.84
N ILE A 15 -13.18 29.53 6.91
CA ILE A 15 -12.04 29.65 7.83
C ILE A 15 -11.88 28.45 8.78
N GLY A 16 -12.89 27.57 8.88
CA GLY A 16 -12.92 26.51 9.86
C GLY A 16 -13.21 27.02 11.28
N CYS A 17 -14.19 27.92 11.40
CA CYS A 17 -14.93 28.14 12.63
C CYS A 17 -16.08 27.12 12.71
N ASP A 18 -16.25 26.50 13.86
CA ASP A 18 -17.30 25.49 14.12
C ASP A 18 -18.63 26.22 14.38
N ILE A 19 -19.40 26.42 13.31
CA ILE A 19 -20.66 27.19 13.29
C ILE A 19 -21.75 26.31 12.70
N ASP A 20 -22.71 25.95 13.55
CA ASP A 20 -23.83 25.04 13.25
C ASP A 20 -24.61 25.47 11.99
N GLU A 21 -25.14 24.49 11.26
CA GLU A 21 -25.74 24.71 9.95
C GLU A 21 -27.01 25.57 10.02
N GLU A 22 -27.76 25.46 11.12
CA GLU A 22 -28.98 26.24 11.42
C GLU A 22 -28.76 27.74 11.74
N ILE A 23 -27.52 28.21 11.86
CA ILE A 23 -27.21 29.62 12.19
C ILE A 23 -27.13 30.43 10.89
N THR A 24 -28.22 31.15 10.57
CA THR A 24 -28.36 31.99 9.36
C THR A 24 -28.18 33.50 9.59
N ASN A 25 -28.32 33.98 10.83
CA ASN A 25 -28.28 35.42 11.19
C ASN A 25 -27.39 35.64 12.43
N LEU A 26 -26.66 36.77 12.49
CA LEU A 26 -25.70 37.05 13.58
C LEU A 26 -26.35 37.12 14.98
N ASN A 27 -27.66 37.38 15.06
CA ASN A 27 -28.44 37.37 16.29
C ASN A 27 -28.42 36.00 17.05
N ARG A 28 -28.06 34.89 16.39
CA ARG A 28 -27.88 33.58 17.05
C ARG A 28 -26.45 33.31 17.54
N PHE A 29 -25.50 34.24 17.39
CA PHE A 29 -24.13 34.04 17.87
C PHE A 29 -24.06 34.11 19.40
N THR A 30 -23.60 33.04 20.04
CA THR A 30 -23.24 33.07 21.47
C THR A 30 -21.93 33.83 21.67
N THR A 31 -21.73 34.42 22.86
CA THR A 31 -20.50 35.17 23.17
C THR A 31 -19.23 34.32 23.07
N GLU A 32 -19.34 33.01 23.34
CA GLU A 32 -18.23 32.06 23.21
C GLU A 32 -17.91 31.74 21.75
N LEU A 33 -18.93 31.65 20.88
CA LEU A 33 -18.75 31.49 19.43
C LEU A 33 -18.20 32.77 18.78
N THR A 34 -18.70 33.94 19.19
CA THR A 34 -18.14 35.26 18.80
C THR A 34 -16.65 35.38 19.15
N VAL A 35 -16.27 35.05 20.39
CA VAL A 35 -14.87 35.11 20.83
C VAL A 35 -14.00 34.10 20.07
N ASN A 36 -14.49 32.87 19.86
CA ASN A 36 -13.80 31.87 19.07
C ASN A 36 -13.58 32.35 17.63
N ALA A 37 -14.63 32.79 16.93
CA ALA A 37 -14.54 33.32 15.57
C ALA A 37 -13.57 34.51 15.45
N ALA A 38 -13.61 35.45 16.40
CA ALA A 38 -12.67 36.58 16.43
C ALA A 38 -11.22 36.12 16.62
N VAL A 39 -10.97 35.18 17.55
CA VAL A 39 -9.63 34.56 17.74
C VAL A 39 -9.16 33.89 16.45
N ARG A 40 -10.01 33.11 15.77
CA ARG A 40 -9.65 32.35 14.56
C ARG A 40 -9.32 33.27 13.37
N CYS A 41 -10.02 34.40 13.21
CA CYS A 41 -9.61 35.43 12.24
C CYS A 41 -8.23 36.01 12.60
N LEU A 42 -7.99 36.37 13.86
CA LEU A 42 -6.72 36.97 14.30
C LEU A 42 -5.53 36.00 14.21
N GLU A 43 -5.72 34.70 14.47
CA GLU A 43 -4.71 33.65 14.25
C GLU A 43 -4.20 33.62 12.79
N ILE A 44 -5.10 33.85 11.83
CA ILE A 44 -4.80 33.79 10.39
C ILE A 44 -4.16 35.10 9.90
N ILE A 45 -4.65 36.24 10.39
CA ILE A 45 -4.10 37.57 10.06
C ILE A 45 -2.68 37.74 10.65
N LYS A 46 -2.42 37.15 11.83
CA LYS A 46 -1.12 37.27 12.52
C LYS A 46 -0.70 35.92 13.15
N PRO A 47 -0.15 34.99 12.34
CA PRO A 47 0.34 33.70 12.85
C PRO A 47 1.48 33.92 13.85
N GLY A 48 1.24 33.59 15.11
CA GLY A 48 2.18 33.78 16.22
C GLY A 48 1.61 34.46 17.47
N VAL A 49 0.34 34.89 17.46
CA VAL A 49 -0.34 35.35 18.70
C VAL A 49 -1.01 34.16 19.40
N GLU A 50 -0.51 33.77 20.59
CA GLU A 50 -1.13 32.73 21.42
C GLU A 50 -2.40 33.27 22.11
N LEU A 51 -3.55 33.11 21.45
CA LEU A 51 -4.87 33.46 21.99
C LEU A 51 -5.64 32.22 22.45
N SER A 52 -6.22 32.27 23.65
CA SER A 52 -7.09 31.21 24.17
C SER A 52 -8.42 31.18 23.41
N ARG A 53 -8.68 30.11 22.66
CA ARG A 53 -9.97 29.86 21.97
C ARG A 53 -11.14 29.60 22.93
N THR A 54 -10.85 29.25 24.19
CA THR A 54 -11.86 28.99 25.23
C THR A 54 -12.00 30.18 26.18
N LEU A 55 -13.23 30.63 26.40
CA LEU A 55 -13.55 31.79 27.25
C LEU A 55 -13.51 31.39 28.75
N PRO A 56 -12.57 31.89 29.57
CA PRO A 56 -12.37 31.42 30.95
C PRO A 56 -13.59 31.69 31.84
N VAL A 57 -13.85 30.81 32.82
CA VAL A 57 -15.06 30.89 33.68
C VAL A 57 -15.11 32.15 34.55
N ASN A 58 -13.95 32.70 34.94
CA ASN A 58 -13.86 33.91 35.76
C ASN A 58 -14.09 35.19 34.92
N MET A 59 -15.09 36.00 35.27
CA MET A 59 -15.41 37.26 34.59
C MET A 59 -14.23 38.23 34.46
N ALA A 60 -13.37 38.35 35.48
CA ALA A 60 -12.16 39.19 35.42
C ALA A 60 -11.10 38.67 34.44
N ALA A 61 -11.17 37.39 34.06
CA ALA A 61 -10.40 36.85 32.95
C ALA A 61 -11.12 37.10 31.60
N ARG A 62 -12.45 36.93 31.53
CA ARG A 62 -13.26 37.26 30.32
C ARG A 62 -13.05 38.72 29.88
N PHE A 63 -13.09 39.68 30.81
CA PHE A 63 -12.84 41.10 30.51
C PHE A 63 -11.44 41.34 29.94
N ARG A 64 -10.41 40.65 30.47
CA ARG A 64 -9.04 40.76 29.95
C ARG A 64 -8.93 40.17 28.54
N THR A 65 -9.50 38.99 28.28
CA THR A 65 -9.55 38.40 26.93
C THR A 65 -10.24 39.34 25.93
N GLY A 66 -11.41 39.89 26.27
CA GLY A 66 -12.13 40.85 25.43
C GLY A 66 -11.35 42.15 25.19
N ALA A 67 -10.62 42.65 26.20
CA ALA A 67 -9.76 43.83 26.05
C ALA A 67 -8.53 43.55 25.16
N THR A 68 -7.90 42.37 25.28
CA THR A 68 -6.79 41.97 24.41
C THR A 68 -7.25 41.82 22.96
N LEU A 69 -8.42 41.23 22.71
CA LEU A 69 -9.00 41.14 21.37
C LEU A 69 -9.29 42.52 20.76
N ALA A 70 -9.89 43.42 21.54
CA ALA A 70 -10.13 44.80 21.13
C ALA A 70 -8.81 45.54 20.80
N GLN A 71 -7.79 45.42 21.67
CA GLN A 71 -6.48 46.04 21.43
C GLN A 71 -5.84 45.53 20.13
N ILE A 72 -5.85 44.21 19.87
CA ILE A 72 -5.27 43.66 18.64
C ILE A 72 -6.04 44.16 17.40
N CYS A 73 -7.36 44.32 17.48
CA CYS A 73 -8.15 44.90 16.38
C CYS A 73 -7.83 46.39 16.14
N SER A 74 -7.60 47.16 17.21
CA SER A 74 -7.13 48.55 17.12
C SER A 74 -5.71 48.63 16.54
N ASP A 75 -4.80 47.75 16.97
CA ASP A 75 -3.43 47.65 16.44
C ASP A 75 -3.40 47.27 14.94
N LEU A 76 -4.42 46.53 14.47
CA LEU A 76 -4.67 46.24 13.05
C LEU A 76 -5.32 47.40 12.27
N GLY A 77 -5.62 48.53 12.92
CA GLY A 77 -6.13 49.74 12.28
C GLY A 77 -7.65 49.83 12.18
N TYR A 78 -8.41 49.18 13.05
CA TYR A 78 -9.86 49.39 13.15
C TYR A 78 -10.18 50.85 13.50
N ARG A 79 -11.19 51.45 12.85
CA ARG A 79 -11.51 52.89 12.94
C ARG A 79 -12.77 53.23 13.75
N GLY A 80 -13.44 52.24 14.34
CA GLY A 80 -14.57 52.45 15.24
C GLY A 80 -14.16 52.24 16.70
N ASP A 81 -14.99 52.68 17.63
CA ASP A 81 -14.82 52.34 19.05
C ASP A 81 -14.94 50.83 19.23
N ILE A 82 -13.88 50.19 19.72
CA ILE A 82 -13.86 48.77 20.05
C ILE A 82 -13.29 48.56 21.45
N GLY A 83 -14.01 47.76 22.24
CA GLY A 83 -13.61 47.40 23.60
C GLY A 83 -14.09 46.00 23.96
N TYR A 84 -13.83 45.57 25.21
CA TYR A 84 -14.30 44.28 25.72
C TYR A 84 -15.82 44.10 25.57
N GLN A 85 -16.60 45.19 25.63
CA GLN A 85 -18.05 45.17 25.52
C GLN A 85 -18.51 44.62 24.16
N THR A 86 -17.79 44.92 23.08
CA THR A 86 -18.07 44.43 21.71
C THR A 86 -18.09 42.90 21.61
N PHE A 87 -17.27 42.21 22.42
CA PHE A 87 -17.13 40.75 22.41
C PHE A 87 -17.87 40.03 23.55
N LEU A 88 -18.16 40.73 24.66
CA LEU A 88 -18.86 40.17 25.83
C LEU A 88 -20.36 40.52 25.90
N TYR A 89 -20.76 41.67 25.34
CA TYR A 89 -22.11 42.22 25.34
C TYR A 89 -22.50 42.64 23.91
N SER A 90 -22.21 41.76 22.97
CA SER A 90 -22.18 42.03 21.54
C SER A 90 -23.50 42.57 20.97
N SER A 91 -23.44 43.74 20.30
CA SER A 91 -24.54 44.23 19.47
C SER A 91 -24.43 43.68 18.05
N GLU A 92 -25.56 43.45 17.38
CA GLU A 92 -25.60 42.98 15.99
C GLU A 92 -24.85 43.94 15.04
N SER A 93 -25.03 45.26 15.24
CA SER A 93 -24.36 46.29 14.45
C SER A 93 -22.85 46.27 14.60
N ASP A 94 -22.33 46.02 15.81
CA ASP A 94 -20.90 46.08 16.08
C ASP A 94 -20.20 44.76 15.75
N LEU A 95 -20.86 43.60 15.92
CA LEU A 95 -20.39 42.34 15.37
C LEU A 95 -20.24 42.42 13.84
N ARG A 96 -21.26 42.93 13.14
CA ARG A 96 -21.24 43.08 11.68
C ARG A 96 -20.07 43.97 11.24
N ARG A 97 -19.82 45.09 11.91
CA ARG A 97 -18.68 46.00 11.63
C ARG A 97 -17.32 45.32 11.89
N VAL A 98 -17.16 44.66 13.04
CA VAL A 98 -15.89 44.04 13.43
C VAL A 98 -15.58 42.81 12.57
N PHE A 99 -16.54 41.93 12.30
CA PHE A 99 -16.31 40.78 11.42
C PHE A 99 -16.11 41.19 9.96
N MET A 100 -16.82 42.20 9.45
CA MET A 100 -16.58 42.71 8.09
C MET A 100 -15.18 43.31 7.95
N PHE A 101 -14.67 44.02 8.97
CA PHE A 101 -13.29 44.48 9.02
C PHE A 101 -12.28 43.32 9.10
N LEU A 102 -12.50 42.35 10.01
CA LEU A 102 -11.60 41.20 10.14
C LEU A 102 -11.54 40.38 8.85
N ILE A 103 -12.67 40.17 8.17
CA ILE A 103 -12.75 39.47 6.89
C ILE A 103 -12.06 40.27 5.77
N ASP A 104 -12.19 41.61 5.74
CA ASP A 104 -11.43 42.47 4.82
C ASP A 104 -9.90 42.40 5.04
N LYS A 105 -9.46 42.03 6.25
CA LYS A 105 -8.04 41.86 6.61
C LYS A 105 -7.51 40.43 6.55
N LEU A 106 -8.34 39.44 6.24
CA LEU A 106 -7.84 38.11 5.87
C LEU A 106 -7.01 38.19 4.58
N PRO A 107 -6.02 37.30 4.39
CA PRO A 107 -5.32 37.17 3.11
C PRO A 107 -6.33 36.81 2.01
N LYS A 108 -6.58 37.76 1.10
CA LYS A 108 -7.52 37.56 -0.03
C LYS A 108 -6.86 36.68 -1.07
N ASP A 109 -7.64 35.92 -1.82
CA ASP A 109 -7.11 34.97 -2.81
C ASP A 109 -6.24 35.63 -3.91
N SER A 110 -6.37 36.94 -4.12
CA SER A 110 -5.47 37.75 -4.98
C SER A 110 -4.00 37.74 -4.54
N ASP A 111 -3.72 37.68 -3.23
CA ASP A 111 -2.34 37.72 -2.73
C ASP A 111 -1.59 36.39 -2.91
N LYS A 112 -2.30 35.34 -3.36
CA LYS A 112 -1.70 34.06 -3.79
C LYS A 112 -0.96 34.18 -5.11
N GLU A 113 -1.32 35.16 -5.97
CA GLU A 113 -0.69 35.36 -7.27
C GLU A 113 0.68 36.05 -7.15
N ALA A 114 0.84 36.98 -6.21
CA ALA A 114 2.03 37.82 -6.10
C ALA A 114 3.29 37.11 -5.54
N ASN A 115 3.12 36.02 -4.78
CA ASN A 115 4.24 35.21 -4.22
C ASN A 115 4.18 33.74 -4.68
N GLY A 116 3.29 33.41 -5.62
CA GLY A 116 2.99 32.05 -6.07
C GLY A 116 3.89 31.55 -7.21
N LEU A 117 5.21 31.44 -7.00
CA LEU A 117 6.03 30.64 -7.91
C LEU A 117 5.69 29.16 -7.71
N LEU A 118 4.70 28.68 -8.49
CA LEU A 118 4.19 27.30 -8.64
C LEU A 118 4.76 26.28 -7.64
N LEU A 119 4.35 26.41 -6.37
CA LEU A 119 4.73 25.47 -5.32
C LEU A 119 3.99 24.14 -5.58
N SER A 120 4.72 23.15 -6.08
CA SER A 120 4.18 21.83 -6.43
C SER A 120 3.60 21.14 -5.18
N ARG A 121 2.71 20.17 -5.40
CA ARG A 121 2.27 19.27 -4.31
C ARG A 121 3.47 18.55 -3.66
N TYR A 122 4.55 18.38 -4.41
CA TYR A 122 5.84 17.89 -3.93
C TYR A 122 6.49 18.89 -2.96
N ASP A 123 6.55 20.17 -3.31
CA ASP A 123 7.22 21.21 -2.51
C ASP A 123 6.43 21.53 -1.22
N GLU A 124 5.10 21.49 -1.26
CA GLU A 124 4.28 21.60 -0.04
C GLU A 124 4.43 20.36 0.87
N LEU A 125 4.57 19.17 0.29
CA LEU A 125 4.92 17.95 1.03
C LEU A 125 6.32 18.08 1.64
N GLU A 126 7.32 18.57 0.90
CA GLU A 126 8.69 18.78 1.38
C GLU A 126 8.71 19.80 2.52
N ARG A 127 7.99 20.92 2.39
CA ARG A 127 7.84 21.94 3.45
C ARG A 127 7.16 21.37 4.70
N ARG A 128 6.15 20.51 4.54
CA ARG A 128 5.46 19.81 5.63
C ARG A 128 6.35 18.77 6.31
N VAL A 129 7.12 18.00 5.54
CA VAL A 129 8.12 17.04 6.05
C VAL A 129 9.24 17.78 6.78
N GLY A 130 9.76 18.88 6.22
CA GLY A 130 10.75 19.75 6.84
C GLY A 130 10.28 20.30 8.19
N ASN A 131 9.06 20.85 8.26
CA ASN A 131 8.49 21.33 9.52
C ASN A 131 8.38 20.22 10.58
N ILE A 132 7.95 19.00 10.19
CA ILE A 132 7.87 17.85 11.10
C ILE A 132 9.27 17.41 11.54
N LEU A 133 10.24 17.34 10.63
CA LEU A 133 11.62 16.96 10.93
C LEU A 133 12.27 17.97 11.88
N VAL A 134 12.11 19.27 11.65
CA VAL A 134 12.56 20.32 12.58
C VAL A 134 11.93 20.11 13.95
N GLN A 135 10.61 19.92 14.04
CA GLN A 135 9.91 19.70 15.32
C GLN A 135 10.40 18.44 16.06
N GLN A 136 10.82 17.39 15.35
CA GLN A 136 11.41 16.19 15.96
C GLN A 136 12.89 16.38 16.34
N PHE A 137 13.70 17.05 15.52
CA PHE A 137 15.12 17.32 15.82
C PHE A 137 15.32 18.40 16.90
N SER A 138 14.35 19.29 17.10
CA SER A 138 14.31 20.19 18.26
C SER A 138 14.05 19.46 19.59
N ARG A 139 13.69 18.18 19.57
CA ARG A 139 13.59 17.36 20.78
C ARG A 139 14.91 16.65 21.02
N ALA A 140 15.48 16.82 22.21
CA ALA A 140 16.66 16.06 22.63
C ALA A 140 16.36 14.55 22.56
N TRP A 141 17.16 13.82 21.78
CA TRP A 141 16.99 12.38 21.63
C TRP A 141 17.28 11.67 22.97
N LEU A 142 16.28 10.94 23.47
CA LEU A 142 16.36 10.19 24.70
C LEU A 142 16.09 8.70 24.41
N PRO A 143 16.83 7.76 25.03
CA PRO A 143 16.51 6.35 24.92
C PRO A 143 15.10 6.02 25.43
N HIS A 144 14.47 4.99 24.85
CA HIS A 144 13.08 4.59 25.12
C HIS A 144 12.72 4.41 26.61
N TYR A 145 13.69 4.05 27.47
CA TYR A 145 13.50 3.87 28.91
C TYR A 145 13.53 5.18 29.73
N CYS A 146 13.93 6.31 29.14
CA CYS A 146 13.97 7.62 29.80
C CYS A 146 12.61 8.36 29.75
N HIS A 147 11.72 7.99 28.81
CA HIS A 147 10.41 8.63 28.64
C HIS A 147 9.38 8.10 29.67
N LYS A 148 9.39 8.62 30.90
CA LYS A 148 8.51 8.12 31.97
C LYS A 148 7.04 8.56 31.87
N VAL A 149 6.75 9.80 31.48
CA VAL A 149 5.36 10.29 31.28
C VAL A 149 5.34 11.33 30.16
N LEU A 150 4.62 11.06 29.07
CA LEU A 150 4.24 12.04 28.05
C LEU A 150 3.04 11.51 27.25
N SER A 151 1.84 11.95 27.60
CA SER A 151 0.60 11.61 26.88
C SER A 151 0.55 12.34 25.54
N GLY A 152 0.84 11.64 24.45
CA GLY A 152 0.74 12.23 23.10
C GLY A 152 1.49 11.50 21.99
N GLY A 153 0.86 10.48 21.40
CA GLY A 153 1.05 10.23 19.97
C GLY A 153 2.28 9.44 19.49
N HIS A 154 2.81 8.49 20.25
CA HIS A 154 3.71 7.46 19.69
C HIS A 154 3.07 6.07 19.74
N ARG A 155 2.59 5.58 18.57
CA ARG A 155 2.24 4.17 18.39
C ARG A 155 3.50 3.33 18.56
N LYS A 156 3.47 2.30 19.42
CA LYS A 156 4.52 1.26 19.48
C LYS A 156 4.44 0.39 18.22
N ILE A 157 4.92 0.90 17.09
CA ILE A 157 5.04 0.14 15.85
C ILE A 157 6.29 -0.74 16.00
N PRO A 158 6.16 -2.08 16.06
CA PRO A 158 7.34 -2.94 16.09
C PRO A 158 8.09 -2.82 14.75
N PHE A 159 9.42 -2.70 14.80
CA PHE A 159 10.24 -2.70 13.60
C PHE A 159 10.12 -4.06 12.92
N ARG A 160 9.40 -4.12 11.80
CA ARG A 160 9.15 -5.33 11.02
C ARG A 160 9.45 -5.03 9.55
N SER A 161 10.64 -5.40 9.11
CA SER A 161 10.97 -5.47 7.70
C SER A 161 10.34 -6.70 7.05
N VAL A 162 10.05 -6.57 5.76
CA VAL A 162 9.86 -7.64 4.79
C VAL A 162 11.00 -7.49 3.78
N ASP A 163 11.42 -8.58 3.15
CA ASP A 163 12.43 -8.51 2.09
C ASP A 163 11.77 -7.97 0.81
N VAL A 164 12.36 -6.91 0.25
CA VAL A 164 11.85 -6.17 -0.92
C VAL A 164 12.83 -6.33 -2.05
N GLU A 165 12.34 -6.72 -3.22
CA GLU A 165 13.14 -6.77 -4.43
C GLU A 165 13.27 -5.36 -5.01
N VAL A 166 14.48 -4.81 -4.94
CA VAL A 166 14.85 -3.49 -5.49
C VAL A 166 15.62 -3.71 -6.79
N ILE A 167 15.31 -2.91 -7.81
CA ILE A 167 15.92 -2.99 -9.14
C ILE A 167 17.44 -2.79 -9.05
N SER A 168 18.21 -3.80 -9.47
CA SER A 168 19.67 -3.73 -9.56
C SER A 168 20.09 -3.27 -10.95
N LEU A 169 20.53 -2.01 -11.04
CA LEU A 169 20.90 -1.33 -12.30
C LEU A 169 22.04 -2.03 -13.07
N ASN A 170 22.83 -2.88 -12.40
CA ASN A 170 23.99 -3.58 -12.96
C ASN A 170 23.69 -5.07 -13.21
N THR A 171 22.62 -5.38 -13.95
CA THR A 171 22.23 -6.76 -14.34
C THR A 171 22.00 -6.90 -15.85
N ASP A 172 22.02 -8.15 -16.35
CA ASP A 172 21.89 -8.47 -17.78
C ASP A 172 20.55 -8.05 -18.39
N ASP A 173 20.49 -7.89 -19.71
CA ASP A 173 19.30 -7.36 -20.41
C ASP A 173 18.07 -8.26 -20.29
N ASP A 174 18.23 -9.58 -20.16
CA ASP A 174 17.13 -10.51 -19.84
C ASP A 174 16.54 -10.24 -18.45
N VAL A 175 17.40 -9.89 -17.47
CA VAL A 175 16.97 -9.53 -16.12
C VAL A 175 16.25 -8.18 -16.13
N LYS A 176 16.74 -7.20 -16.90
CA LYS A 176 16.03 -5.93 -17.14
C LYS A 176 14.66 -6.15 -17.78
N TYR A 177 14.54 -7.07 -18.73
CA TYR A 177 13.26 -7.41 -19.35
C TYR A 177 12.27 -8.00 -18.34
N TYR A 178 12.72 -8.93 -17.49
CA TYR A 178 11.91 -9.47 -16.41
C TYR A 178 11.46 -8.38 -15.42
N GLN A 179 12.40 -7.55 -14.94
CA GLN A 179 12.12 -6.45 -14.01
C GLN A 179 11.13 -5.45 -14.59
N THR A 180 11.29 -5.06 -15.86
CA THR A 180 10.42 -4.08 -16.54
C THR A 180 9.00 -4.61 -16.78
N ARG A 181 8.81 -5.93 -16.91
CA ARG A 181 7.55 -6.54 -17.34
C ARG A 181 6.76 -7.26 -16.24
N TYR A 182 7.43 -7.75 -15.19
CA TYR A 182 6.82 -8.64 -14.20
C TYR A 182 7.10 -8.27 -12.73
N GLN A 183 8.03 -7.36 -12.45
CA GLN A 183 8.31 -6.94 -11.06
C GLN A 183 7.28 -5.89 -10.60
N LEU A 184 6.56 -6.21 -9.53
CA LEU A 184 5.61 -5.29 -8.88
C LEU A 184 6.35 -4.10 -8.25
N ALA A 185 5.69 -2.94 -8.20
CA ALA A 185 6.26 -1.75 -7.56
C ALA A 185 6.51 -1.99 -6.06
N ILE A 186 7.47 -1.30 -5.45
CA ILE A 186 7.86 -1.53 -4.04
C ILE A 186 6.67 -1.37 -3.06
N ASN A 187 5.73 -0.48 -3.38
CA ASN A 187 4.48 -0.28 -2.64
C ASN A 187 3.45 -1.42 -2.79
N GLU A 188 3.56 -2.24 -3.85
CA GLU A 188 2.67 -3.37 -4.16
C GLU A 188 3.24 -4.71 -3.66
N GLN A 189 4.58 -4.82 -3.57
CA GLN A 189 5.27 -5.96 -2.93
C GLN A 189 4.95 -6.09 -1.42
N LEU A 190 4.42 -5.05 -0.78
CA LEU A 190 4.31 -4.93 0.67
C LEU A 190 2.87 -5.11 1.20
N PRO A 191 2.63 -6.04 2.15
CA PRO A 191 1.29 -6.25 2.74
C PRO A 191 0.72 -5.09 3.56
N SER A 192 1.51 -4.03 3.83
CA SER A 192 1.02 -2.83 4.53
C SER A 192 1.91 -1.60 4.29
N PRO A 193 1.36 -0.37 4.35
CA PRO A 193 2.16 0.85 4.25
C PRO A 193 3.09 1.04 5.47
N ASN A 194 2.71 0.53 6.65
CA ASN A 194 3.52 0.65 7.87
C ASN A 194 4.83 -0.16 7.80
N THR A 195 4.89 -1.19 6.95
CA THR A 195 6.09 -2.01 6.72
C THR A 195 7.04 -1.43 5.68
N LEU A 196 6.67 -0.37 4.93
CA LEU A 196 7.51 0.25 3.90
C LEU A 196 8.84 0.76 4.46
N MET A 197 8.81 1.73 5.38
CA MET A 197 10.04 2.33 5.91
C MET A 197 10.98 1.31 6.59
N PRO A 198 10.52 0.38 7.45
CA PRO A 198 11.36 -0.68 7.99
C PRO A 198 12.00 -1.58 6.92
N SER A 199 11.27 -1.88 5.84
CA SER A 199 11.74 -2.76 4.77
C SER A 199 12.78 -2.09 3.88
N VAL A 200 12.53 -0.83 3.47
CA VAL A 200 13.51 -0.01 2.73
C VAL A 200 14.79 0.16 3.54
N ILE A 201 14.70 0.58 4.81
CA ILE A 201 15.86 0.69 5.71
C ILE A 201 16.60 -0.65 5.87
N SER A 202 15.89 -1.79 5.87
CA SER A 202 16.48 -3.13 5.94
C SER A 202 17.13 -3.58 4.63
N SER A 203 16.70 -3.07 3.47
CA SER A 203 17.32 -3.29 2.17
C SER A 203 18.57 -2.42 2.03
N ASP A 204 18.44 -1.11 2.27
CA ASP A 204 19.54 -0.14 2.23
C ASP A 204 20.69 -0.55 3.15
N SER A 205 20.39 -0.98 4.38
CA SER A 205 21.42 -1.47 5.31
C SER A 205 22.08 -2.77 4.87
N ARG A 206 21.37 -3.67 4.16
CA ARG A 206 21.98 -4.87 3.55
C ARG A 206 22.90 -4.53 2.39
N ILE A 207 22.57 -3.50 1.60
CA ILE A 207 23.42 -3.00 0.51
C ILE A 207 24.68 -2.33 1.11
N LEU A 208 24.50 -1.38 2.02
CA LEU A 208 25.55 -0.56 2.63
C LEU A 208 26.52 -1.35 3.54
N TYR A 209 26.05 -2.42 4.20
CA TYR A 209 26.83 -3.27 5.10
C TYR A 209 26.93 -4.72 4.61
N SER A 210 27.03 -4.92 3.29
CA SER A 210 27.11 -6.26 2.71
C SER A 210 28.39 -7.03 3.12
N LYS A 211 28.20 -8.33 3.39
CA LYS A 211 29.20 -9.40 3.71
C LYS A 211 29.68 -9.49 5.18
N PRO A 212 30.12 -10.68 5.64
CA PRO A 212 29.93 -12.04 5.11
C PRO A 212 28.93 -12.87 5.93
N CYS A 213 28.42 -13.97 5.36
CA CYS A 213 27.46 -14.87 6.01
C CYS A 213 28.13 -16.03 6.78
N ASP A 214 29.09 -15.73 7.66
CA ASP A 214 29.65 -16.72 8.59
C ASP A 214 29.88 -16.12 9.99
N ILE A 215 29.70 -16.96 11.00
CA ILE A 215 29.84 -16.62 12.42
C ILE A 215 31.32 -16.36 12.76
N SER A 216 32.24 -17.16 12.19
CA SER A 216 33.68 -17.01 12.45
C SER A 216 34.18 -15.63 12.00
N SER A 217 33.86 -15.22 10.77
CA SER A 217 34.23 -13.89 10.25
C SER A 217 33.67 -12.72 11.07
N ARG A 218 32.53 -12.90 11.74
CA ARG A 218 31.96 -11.89 12.64
C ARG A 218 32.67 -11.83 13.99
N ILE A 219 33.15 -12.97 14.51
CA ILE A 219 33.99 -13.02 15.70
C ILE A 219 35.34 -12.32 15.40
N ASP A 220 35.96 -12.60 14.26
CA ASP A 220 37.22 -11.97 13.85
C ASP A 220 37.10 -10.45 13.69
N TRP A 221 35.99 -9.97 13.11
CA TRP A 221 35.69 -8.53 13.03
C TRP A 221 35.51 -7.87 14.40
N LEU A 222 34.84 -8.54 15.35
CA LEU A 222 34.67 -8.04 16.71
C LEU A 222 36.01 -7.99 17.46
N ASN A 223 36.86 -9.01 17.31
CA ASN A 223 38.20 -9.07 17.90
C ASN A 223 39.12 -7.98 17.32
N SER A 224 39.10 -7.80 16.00
CA SER A 224 39.78 -6.69 15.31
C SER A 224 39.38 -5.34 15.88
N LYS A 225 38.08 -5.14 16.15
CA LYS A 225 37.55 -3.88 16.66
C LYS A 225 37.87 -3.62 18.14
N LEU A 226 38.05 -4.66 18.95
CA LEU A 226 38.49 -4.53 20.35
C LEU A 226 39.95 -4.07 20.45
N ASN A 227 40.83 -4.64 19.61
CA ASN A 227 42.26 -4.34 19.63
C ASN A 227 42.61 -2.89 19.22
N ASN A 228 41.76 -2.25 18.41
CA ASN A 228 41.97 -0.86 17.98
C ASN A 228 41.80 0.19 19.10
N ASN A 229 41.27 -0.16 20.28
CA ASN A 229 41.10 0.79 21.38
C ASN A 229 42.41 1.20 22.08
N ASN A 230 43.54 0.53 21.80
CA ASN A 230 44.83 0.75 22.47
C ASN A 230 45.93 1.34 21.58
N ILE A 231 45.63 1.82 20.36
CA ILE A 231 46.64 2.44 19.48
C ILE A 231 46.37 3.94 19.33
N ASN A 232 47.45 4.71 19.48
CA ASN A 232 47.51 6.15 19.61
C ASN A 232 46.79 6.91 18.47
N ILE A 233 46.18 8.05 18.81
CA ILE A 233 45.40 8.88 17.89
C ILE A 233 46.30 9.41 16.76
N ASN A 234 46.01 9.02 15.52
CA ASN A 234 46.61 9.60 14.33
C ASN A 234 45.48 10.08 13.40
N ASN A 235 45.43 11.38 13.11
CA ASN A 235 44.19 12.12 12.80
C ASN A 235 43.59 11.92 11.38
N ASN A 236 43.90 10.82 10.69
CA ASN A 236 43.49 10.60 9.30
C ASN A 236 42.22 9.73 9.12
N ASP A 237 41.91 8.82 10.05
CA ASP A 237 40.83 7.82 9.89
C ASP A 237 39.45 8.26 10.42
N THR A 238 39.33 9.47 10.99
CA THR A 238 38.03 10.06 11.40
C THR A 238 37.06 10.30 10.23
N ARG A 239 37.55 10.22 8.98
CA ARG A 239 36.79 10.40 7.73
C ARG A 239 35.66 9.38 7.51
N LEU A 240 35.61 8.30 8.29
CA LEU A 240 34.56 7.27 8.26
C LEU A 240 33.26 7.62 9.02
N MET A 241 33.20 8.73 9.77
CA MET A 241 32.01 9.14 10.55
C MET A 241 31.33 10.43 10.05
N SER A 242 31.71 10.93 8.87
CA SER A 242 31.07 12.11 8.25
C SER A 242 29.97 11.71 7.28
N ARG A 243 28.78 12.33 7.41
CA ARG A 243 27.66 12.15 6.45
C ARG A 243 28.01 12.60 5.03
N PHE A 244 29.04 13.43 4.87
CA PHE A 244 29.48 13.93 3.56
C PHE A 244 30.28 12.89 2.74
N SER A 245 30.85 11.86 3.38
CA SER A 245 31.64 10.81 2.72
C SER A 245 30.81 9.89 1.77
N LEU A 246 29.49 10.05 1.73
CA LEU A 246 28.58 9.33 0.83
C LEU A 246 28.75 9.74 -0.65
N ASN A 247 28.92 11.03 -0.94
CA ASN A 247 29.07 11.52 -2.32
C ASN A 247 30.37 11.01 -2.98
N GLU A 248 31.43 10.86 -2.18
CA GLU A 248 32.75 10.41 -2.66
C GLU A 248 32.72 8.96 -3.17
N ARG A 249 31.82 8.11 -2.64
CA ARG A 249 31.62 6.71 -3.08
C ARG A 249 30.76 6.58 -4.34
N LEU A 250 29.73 7.42 -4.52
CA LEU A 250 28.96 7.48 -5.77
C LEU A 250 29.79 7.97 -6.96
N SER A 251 30.92 8.64 -6.70
CA SER A 251 31.78 9.24 -7.73
C SER A 251 32.90 8.33 -8.23
N THR A 252 33.19 7.20 -7.54
CA THR A 252 34.47 6.47 -7.66
C THR A 252 34.40 5.09 -8.32
N GLU A 253 33.30 4.77 -9.04
CA GLU A 253 33.29 3.65 -10.00
C GLU A 253 34.01 4.00 -11.32
N LYS A 254 34.28 5.28 -11.59
CA LYS A 254 35.14 5.71 -12.69
C LYS A 254 36.60 5.82 -12.22
N THR A 255 37.52 5.34 -13.07
CA THR A 255 38.98 5.32 -12.91
C THR A 255 39.57 4.47 -11.77
N LYS A 256 39.94 3.23 -12.08
CA LYS A 256 41.09 2.54 -11.47
C LYS A 256 41.89 1.80 -12.52
N LEU A 257 43.11 2.26 -12.79
CA LEU A 257 44.13 1.46 -13.47
C LEU A 257 45.52 1.81 -12.90
N ASN A 258 46.20 0.76 -12.43
CA ASN A 258 47.64 0.59 -12.19
C ASN A 258 48.45 1.70 -11.49
N LYS A 259 49.04 1.34 -10.34
CA LYS A 259 50.43 1.68 -9.99
C LYS A 259 51.00 0.70 -8.96
N THR A 260 52.10 0.05 -9.30
CA THR A 260 53.01 -0.64 -8.37
C THR A 260 54.22 0.25 -8.07
N PRO A 261 54.84 0.17 -6.86
CA PRO A 261 56.02 0.95 -6.52
C PRO A 261 57.32 0.12 -6.53
N GLU A 262 58.44 0.77 -6.87
CA GLU A 262 59.80 0.27 -6.57
C GLU A 262 60.55 1.20 -5.60
N LYS A 263 61.64 0.70 -5.02
CA LYS A 263 62.34 1.29 -3.88
C LYS A 263 63.65 1.97 -4.27
N VAL A 264 63.99 3.05 -3.57
CA VAL A 264 65.31 3.70 -3.61
C VAL A 264 66.19 3.21 -2.47
N LYS A 265 67.50 2.98 -2.72
CA LYS A 265 68.55 3.06 -1.70
C LYS A 265 69.87 3.65 -2.24
N SER A 266 70.28 4.74 -1.59
CA SER A 266 71.62 5.35 -1.44
C SER A 266 72.67 4.37 -0.83
N LYS A 267 74.00 4.57 -0.79
CA LYS A 267 75.01 5.59 -1.26
C LYS A 267 76.40 4.84 -1.29
N ASN A 268 77.63 5.35 -1.49
CA ASN A 268 78.34 6.66 -1.47
C ASN A 268 79.60 6.50 -2.41
N GLU A 269 80.25 7.51 -3.04
CA GLU A 269 81.24 8.53 -2.56
C GLU A 269 82.30 7.99 -1.55
N ASN A 270 83.62 8.29 -1.59
CA ASN A 270 84.52 9.16 -2.38
C ASN A 270 86.00 8.79 -2.01
N LYS A 271 87.15 9.29 -2.53
CA LYS A 271 87.56 10.34 -3.50
C LYS A 271 89.04 10.09 -3.95
N GLU A 272 89.53 10.77 -4.99
CA GLU A 272 90.97 10.93 -5.34
C GLU A 272 91.32 12.41 -5.63
N ILE A 273 92.58 12.84 -5.41
CA ILE A 273 93.18 14.12 -5.90
C ILE A 273 94.72 13.98 -6.10
N GLU A 274 95.14 14.02 -7.37
CA GLU A 274 96.33 14.66 -8.01
C GLU A 274 97.80 14.44 -7.55
N GLU A 275 98.71 14.55 -8.54
CA GLU A 275 100.17 14.31 -8.55
C GLU A 275 101.02 15.59 -8.18
N PRO A 276 102.35 15.77 -8.49
CA PRO A 276 103.39 14.86 -9.06
C PRO A 276 104.87 14.96 -8.55
N LYS A 277 105.66 13.89 -8.83
CA LYS A 277 107.12 13.84 -9.15
C LYS A 277 108.14 14.28 -8.07
N ASN A 278 109.25 13.57 -7.79
CA ASN A 278 110.15 12.77 -8.65
C ASN A 278 110.93 11.68 -7.82
N GLU A 279 111.70 10.83 -8.53
CA GLU A 279 112.86 9.98 -8.09
C GLU A 279 112.68 8.45 -7.90
N GLU A 280 111.49 7.89 -7.71
CA GLU A 280 111.32 6.49 -7.21
C GLU A 280 111.50 5.32 -8.23
N ARG A 281 111.94 5.60 -9.46
CA ARG A 281 111.70 4.73 -10.64
C ARG A 281 112.53 3.43 -10.77
N GLU A 282 113.35 3.07 -9.78
CA GLU A 282 114.07 1.77 -9.77
C GLU A 282 113.59 0.82 -8.66
N GLU A 283 112.96 1.33 -7.59
CA GLU A 283 112.42 0.48 -6.52
C GLU A 283 111.03 -0.07 -6.90
N GLU A 284 110.20 0.72 -7.59
CA GLU A 284 108.90 0.32 -8.15
C GLU A 284 108.92 -1.08 -8.80
N THR A 285 109.95 -1.37 -9.61
CA THR A 285 110.06 -2.66 -10.35
C THR A 285 110.33 -3.87 -9.44
N LYS A 286 111.04 -3.66 -8.33
CA LYS A 286 111.34 -4.68 -7.31
C LYS A 286 110.21 -4.84 -6.31
N GLU A 287 109.33 -3.85 -6.18
CA GLU A 287 108.09 -3.97 -5.40
C GLU A 287 106.97 -4.59 -6.22
N GLN A 288 106.82 -4.21 -7.50
CA GLN A 288 105.85 -4.81 -8.43
C GLN A 288 106.03 -6.33 -8.56
N SER A 289 107.27 -6.81 -8.68
CA SER A 289 107.56 -8.25 -8.75
C SER A 289 107.29 -8.99 -7.43
N LYS A 290 107.47 -8.35 -6.26
CA LYS A 290 107.03 -8.93 -4.96
C LYS A 290 105.51 -8.94 -4.84
N LEU A 291 104.84 -7.88 -5.33
CA LEU A 291 103.38 -7.76 -5.36
C LEU A 291 102.75 -8.80 -6.30
N GLU A 292 103.41 -9.20 -7.39
CA GLU A 292 102.96 -10.30 -8.24
C GLU A 292 103.05 -11.65 -7.54
N VAL A 293 104.14 -11.92 -6.79
CA VAL A 293 104.24 -13.16 -5.98
C VAL A 293 103.18 -13.19 -4.88
N LEU A 294 102.96 -12.09 -4.15
CA LEU A 294 101.89 -12.01 -3.15
C LEU A 294 100.49 -12.14 -3.76
N LYS A 295 100.26 -11.63 -4.97
CA LYS A 295 98.98 -11.84 -5.69
C LYS A 295 98.78 -13.32 -6.03
N ALA A 296 99.81 -14.00 -6.55
CA ALA A 296 99.72 -15.42 -6.85
C ALA A 296 99.46 -16.28 -5.59
N GLU A 297 100.05 -15.91 -4.44
CA GLU A 297 99.77 -16.55 -3.14
C GLU A 297 98.34 -16.26 -2.65
N CYS A 298 97.86 -15.01 -2.78
CA CYS A 298 96.47 -14.65 -2.49
C CYS A 298 95.46 -15.39 -3.39
N ASP A 299 95.74 -15.53 -4.69
CA ASP A 299 94.87 -16.23 -5.65
C ASP A 299 94.88 -17.75 -5.41
N ALA A 300 96.00 -18.33 -4.97
CA ALA A 300 96.07 -19.73 -4.54
C ALA A 300 95.24 -19.99 -3.27
N LEU A 301 95.44 -19.18 -2.22
CA LEU A 301 94.65 -19.24 -0.98
C LEU A 301 93.15 -18.99 -1.23
N ARG A 302 92.83 -18.16 -2.23
CA ARG A 302 91.46 -17.93 -2.68
C ARG A 302 90.88 -19.17 -3.36
N SER A 303 91.66 -19.89 -4.18
CA SER A 303 91.22 -21.16 -4.78
C SER A 303 90.94 -22.21 -3.70
N GLU A 304 91.81 -22.35 -2.70
CA GLU A 304 91.58 -23.25 -1.55
C GLU A 304 90.32 -22.84 -0.75
N TYR A 305 90.09 -21.54 -0.56
CA TYR A 305 88.88 -21.04 0.09
C TYR A 305 87.61 -21.32 -0.73
N GLU A 306 87.65 -21.13 -2.06
CA GLU A 306 86.52 -21.42 -2.94
C GLU A 306 86.21 -22.93 -3.02
N GLU A 307 87.22 -23.82 -2.95
CA GLU A 307 87.03 -25.27 -2.79
C GLU A 307 86.44 -25.64 -1.42
N LEU A 308 86.95 -25.07 -0.32
CA LEU A 308 86.40 -25.29 1.03
C LEU A 308 84.94 -24.83 1.15
N VAL A 309 84.59 -23.68 0.56
CA VAL A 309 83.20 -23.20 0.49
C VAL A 309 82.31 -24.16 -0.32
N ALA A 310 82.83 -24.74 -1.42
CA ALA A 310 82.10 -25.74 -2.19
C ALA A 310 81.87 -27.05 -1.41
N GLU A 311 82.84 -27.52 -0.62
CA GLU A 311 82.65 -28.70 0.24
C GLU A 311 81.71 -28.41 1.42
N VAL A 312 81.79 -27.23 2.04
CA VAL A 312 80.81 -26.80 3.07
C VAL A 312 79.39 -26.80 2.50
N GLY A 313 79.16 -26.20 1.33
CA GLY A 313 77.84 -26.19 0.68
C GLY A 313 77.31 -27.59 0.34
N LYS A 314 78.20 -28.51 -0.04
CA LYS A 314 77.89 -29.93 -0.27
C LYS A 314 77.51 -30.66 1.03
N LEU A 315 78.20 -30.39 2.14
CA LEU A 315 77.87 -30.94 3.46
C LEU A 315 76.57 -30.35 4.03
N GLU A 316 76.31 -29.06 3.83
CA GLU A 316 75.03 -28.41 4.16
C GLU A 316 73.87 -29.04 3.38
N GLY A 317 74.04 -29.27 2.07
CA GLY A 317 73.06 -29.97 1.24
C GLY A 317 72.74 -31.37 1.76
N GLN A 318 73.76 -32.14 2.16
CA GLN A 318 73.58 -33.46 2.77
C GLN A 318 72.88 -33.37 4.15
N LEU A 319 73.20 -32.37 4.97
CA LEU A 319 72.51 -32.15 6.26
C LEU A 319 71.02 -31.81 6.07
N VAL A 320 70.68 -31.02 5.05
CA VAL A 320 69.28 -30.73 4.69
C VAL A 320 68.56 -31.99 4.22
N GLU A 321 69.17 -32.79 3.34
CA GLU A 321 68.61 -34.06 2.86
C GLU A 321 68.36 -35.05 4.02
N LYS A 322 69.32 -35.19 4.93
CA LYS A 322 69.19 -36.07 6.11
C LYS A 322 68.14 -35.55 7.08
N ARG A 323 68.05 -34.24 7.32
CA ARG A 323 67.00 -33.62 8.16
C ARG A 323 65.60 -33.87 7.57
N GLY A 324 65.43 -33.73 6.25
CA GLY A 324 64.18 -34.04 5.57
C GLY A 324 63.76 -35.50 5.77
N LYS A 325 64.71 -36.45 5.64
CA LYS A 325 64.45 -37.88 5.87
C LYS A 325 64.10 -38.23 7.32
N VAL A 326 64.66 -37.52 8.31
CA VAL A 326 64.26 -37.65 9.72
C VAL A 326 62.83 -37.13 9.92
N GLN A 327 62.52 -35.93 9.43
CA GLN A 327 61.20 -35.32 9.56
C GLN A 327 60.10 -36.15 8.86
N GLU A 328 60.40 -36.76 7.71
CA GLU A 328 59.52 -37.74 7.07
C GLU A 328 59.27 -38.98 7.95
N ALA A 329 60.29 -39.48 8.64
CA ALA A 329 60.17 -40.64 9.52
C ALA A 329 59.35 -40.33 10.78
N GLU A 330 59.52 -39.15 11.37
CA GLU A 330 58.73 -38.64 12.50
C GLU A 330 57.24 -38.54 12.13
N VAL A 331 56.91 -37.96 10.96
CA VAL A 331 55.53 -37.87 10.46
C VAL A 331 54.92 -39.25 10.19
N LYS A 332 55.70 -40.23 9.73
CA LYS A 332 55.24 -41.62 9.55
C LYS A 332 55.04 -42.32 10.90
N PHE A 333 55.92 -42.07 11.88
CA PHE A 333 55.83 -42.63 13.23
C PHE A 333 54.59 -42.15 13.99
N GLU A 334 54.28 -40.84 13.98
CA GLU A 334 53.10 -40.34 14.71
C GLU A 334 51.80 -40.90 14.11
N LYS A 335 51.72 -41.08 12.78
CA LYS A 335 50.58 -41.75 12.13
C LYS A 335 50.41 -43.20 12.60
N PHE A 336 51.48 -44.00 12.62
CA PHE A 336 51.41 -45.38 13.16
C PHE A 336 51.05 -45.41 14.64
N LYS A 337 51.48 -44.42 15.42
CA LYS A 337 51.14 -44.23 16.83
C LYS A 337 49.68 -43.84 17.03
N GLU A 338 49.08 -43.05 16.14
CA GLU A 338 47.64 -42.80 16.11
C GLU A 338 46.83 -44.04 15.71
N GLU A 339 47.25 -44.77 14.66
CA GLU A 339 46.63 -46.05 14.32
C GLU A 339 46.68 -47.05 15.47
N HIS A 340 47.78 -47.12 16.22
CA HIS A 340 47.89 -47.98 17.39
C HIS A 340 46.98 -47.54 18.54
N LYS A 341 46.83 -46.23 18.81
CA LYS A 341 45.83 -45.74 19.78
C LYS A 341 44.43 -46.22 19.39
N VAL A 342 44.06 -46.10 18.11
CA VAL A 342 42.74 -46.54 17.60
C VAL A 342 42.57 -48.06 17.68
N LYS A 343 43.57 -48.84 17.24
CA LYS A 343 43.54 -50.31 17.30
C LYS A 343 43.43 -50.81 18.75
N ASN A 344 44.19 -50.25 19.68
CA ASN A 344 44.07 -50.56 21.11
C ASN A 344 42.67 -50.21 21.65
N LYS A 345 42.11 -49.06 21.27
CA LYS A 345 40.74 -48.67 21.67
C LYS A 345 39.67 -49.62 21.13
N ILE A 346 39.87 -50.19 19.94
CA ILE A 346 38.98 -51.21 19.37
C ILE A 346 39.08 -52.52 20.17
N TYR A 347 40.28 -52.96 20.55
CA TYR A 347 40.45 -54.15 21.41
C TYR A 347 39.83 -53.95 22.80
N GLU A 348 40.02 -52.79 23.43
CA GLU A 348 39.36 -52.43 24.71
C GLU A 348 37.82 -52.49 24.64
N LEU A 349 37.24 -52.16 23.48
CA LEU A 349 35.78 -52.18 23.27
C LEU A 349 35.24 -53.57 22.88
N LEU A 350 36.10 -54.44 22.35
CA LEU A 350 35.75 -55.79 21.90
C LEU A 350 35.69 -56.80 23.06
N ASP A 351 36.53 -56.62 24.08
CA ASP A 351 36.61 -57.48 25.27
C ASP A 351 35.28 -57.52 26.07
N ASP A 352 34.49 -56.44 25.99
CA ASP A 352 33.15 -56.29 26.59
C ASP A 352 32.05 -56.11 25.51
N GLY A 353 32.27 -56.71 24.33
CA GLY A 353 31.53 -56.47 23.08
C GLY A 353 30.00 -56.59 23.19
N ASP A 354 29.48 -57.72 23.67
CA ASP A 354 28.03 -57.95 23.80
C ASP A 354 27.33 -56.97 24.75
N ASN A 355 28.03 -56.53 25.80
CA ASN A 355 27.51 -55.53 26.72
C ASN A 355 27.55 -54.13 26.09
N ASN A 356 28.56 -53.83 25.27
CA ASN A 356 28.65 -52.58 24.54
C ASN A 356 27.61 -52.47 23.42
N VAL A 357 27.29 -53.57 22.72
CA VAL A 357 26.18 -53.64 21.76
C VAL A 357 24.85 -53.35 22.45
N LYS A 358 24.53 -54.01 23.58
CA LYS A 358 23.28 -53.77 24.32
C LYS A 358 23.14 -52.32 24.79
N LYS A 359 24.20 -51.71 25.34
CA LYS A 359 24.23 -50.29 25.72
C LYS A 359 23.95 -49.37 24.53
N LEU A 360 24.41 -49.72 23.33
CA LEU A 360 24.13 -48.97 22.09
C LEU A 360 22.69 -49.19 21.61
N GLU A 361 22.15 -50.40 21.68
CA GLU A 361 20.74 -50.69 21.37
C GLU A 361 19.78 -49.93 22.31
N GLU A 362 20.05 -49.94 23.62
CA GLU A 362 19.32 -49.14 24.62
C GLU A 362 19.41 -47.64 24.34
N ALA A 363 20.59 -47.13 23.99
CA ALA A 363 20.79 -45.73 23.63
C ALA A 363 20.05 -45.34 22.33
N ILE A 364 20.02 -46.24 21.35
CA ILE A 364 19.27 -46.09 20.09
C ILE A 364 17.76 -46.09 20.36
N GLU A 365 17.24 -47.00 21.20
CA GLU A 365 15.82 -47.08 21.49
C GLU A 365 15.34 -45.90 22.36
N ALA A 366 16.14 -45.49 23.35
CA ALA A 366 15.93 -44.23 24.07
C ALA A 366 16.01 -43.01 23.14
N GLY A 367 16.84 -43.06 22.08
CA GLY A 367 16.89 -42.08 21.01
C GLY A 367 15.59 -42.03 20.19
N LYS A 368 15.09 -43.17 19.72
CA LYS A 368 13.79 -43.29 19.02
C LYS A 368 12.64 -42.79 19.89
N GLY A 369 12.57 -43.22 21.15
CA GLY A 369 11.52 -42.78 22.08
C GLY A 369 11.51 -41.27 22.30
N LYS A 370 12.69 -40.65 22.46
CA LYS A 370 12.82 -39.18 22.48
C LYS A 370 12.32 -38.54 21.19
N LEU A 371 12.70 -39.08 20.02
CA LEU A 371 12.32 -38.57 18.70
C LEU A 371 10.80 -38.64 18.48
N VAL A 372 10.14 -39.75 18.86
CA VAL A 372 8.67 -39.89 18.85
C VAL A 372 8.02 -38.87 19.79
N SER A 373 8.53 -38.70 21.02
CA SER A 373 7.98 -37.72 21.97
C SER A 373 8.11 -36.26 21.47
N LEU A 374 9.20 -35.96 20.73
CA LEU A 374 9.40 -34.68 20.06
C LEU A 374 8.45 -34.49 18.88
N ALA A 375 8.18 -35.53 18.10
CA ALA A 375 7.20 -35.50 17.02
C ALA A 375 5.77 -35.27 17.55
N GLU A 376 5.39 -35.90 18.67
CA GLU A 376 4.13 -35.62 19.34
C GLU A 376 4.03 -34.17 19.85
N GLN A 377 5.07 -33.67 20.53
CA GLN A 377 5.11 -32.29 21.03
C GLN A 377 5.03 -31.28 19.87
N TRP A 378 5.74 -31.55 18.78
CA TRP A 378 5.67 -30.75 17.56
C TRP A 378 4.27 -30.73 16.97
N GLU A 379 3.62 -31.88 16.78
CA GLU A 379 2.29 -31.93 16.17
C GLU A 379 1.20 -31.32 17.07
N LYS A 380 1.32 -31.49 18.40
CA LYS A 380 0.50 -30.80 19.41
C LYS A 380 0.57 -29.26 19.30
N HIS A 381 1.66 -28.69 18.80
CA HIS A 381 1.78 -27.26 18.51
C HIS A 381 1.47 -26.89 17.05
N ARG A 382 1.86 -27.72 16.09
CA ARG A 382 1.67 -27.48 14.64
C ARG A 382 0.20 -27.54 14.22
N ALA A 383 -0.56 -28.54 14.68
CA ALA A 383 -1.97 -28.69 14.35
C ALA A 383 -2.83 -27.47 14.76
N PRO A 384 -2.78 -26.94 16.00
CA PRO A 384 -3.55 -25.75 16.35
C PRO A 384 -3.07 -24.49 15.63
N LEU A 385 -1.77 -24.33 15.34
CA LEU A 385 -1.28 -23.19 14.54
C LEU A 385 -1.83 -23.23 13.10
N ILE A 386 -1.85 -24.40 12.46
CA ILE A 386 -2.42 -24.58 11.11
C ILE A 386 -3.94 -24.30 11.12
N ASN A 387 -4.65 -24.75 12.15
CA ASN A 387 -6.09 -24.49 12.27
C ASN A 387 -6.38 -23.01 12.55
N GLN A 388 -5.62 -22.34 13.42
CA GLN A 388 -5.72 -20.89 13.62
C GLN A 388 -5.42 -20.10 12.35
N TYR A 389 -4.42 -20.51 11.56
CA TYR A 389 -4.13 -19.90 10.26
C TYR A 389 -5.31 -20.04 9.29
N ARG A 390 -5.90 -21.25 9.18
CA ARG A 390 -7.10 -21.50 8.36
C ARG A 390 -8.28 -20.65 8.83
N ASP A 391 -8.58 -20.64 10.13
CA ASP A 391 -9.65 -19.83 10.72
C ASP A 391 -9.50 -18.34 10.43
N GLN A 392 -8.29 -17.79 10.56
CA GLN A 392 -8.04 -16.36 10.31
C GLN A 392 -8.09 -16.02 8.81
N ARG A 393 -7.57 -16.90 7.94
CA ARG A 393 -7.69 -16.77 6.48
C ARG A 393 -9.16 -16.80 6.04
N ASP A 394 -9.95 -17.71 6.60
CA ASP A 394 -11.36 -17.88 6.22
C ASP A 394 -12.25 -16.77 6.83
N LYS A 395 -11.88 -16.22 8.00
CA LYS A 395 -12.43 -14.96 8.52
C LYS A 395 -12.11 -13.79 7.58
N PHE A 396 -10.87 -13.67 7.10
CA PHE A 396 -10.46 -12.62 6.16
C PHE A 396 -11.23 -12.71 4.84
N TYR A 397 -11.39 -13.90 4.24
CA TYR A 397 -12.22 -14.07 3.05
C TYR A 397 -13.70 -13.71 3.27
N LYS A 398 -14.29 -14.10 4.43
CA LYS A 398 -15.66 -13.71 4.80
C LYS A 398 -15.79 -12.19 5.01
N GLN A 399 -14.78 -11.55 5.60
CA GLN A 399 -14.75 -10.10 5.80
C GLN A 399 -14.58 -9.34 4.47
N ALA A 400 -13.71 -9.82 3.57
CA ALA A 400 -13.55 -9.26 2.23
C ALA A 400 -14.84 -9.41 1.41
N SER A 401 -15.49 -10.57 1.43
CA SER A 401 -16.76 -10.81 0.73
C SER A 401 -17.90 -9.93 1.27
N THR A 402 -18.02 -9.78 2.59
CA THR A 402 -19.05 -8.89 3.18
C THR A 402 -18.72 -7.40 2.98
N SER A 403 -17.45 -7.02 2.92
CA SER A 403 -17.04 -5.67 2.52
C SER A 403 -17.35 -5.38 1.05
N GLN A 404 -17.15 -6.35 0.16
CA GLN A 404 -17.48 -6.19 -1.26
C GLN A 404 -18.99 -6.03 -1.47
N LYS A 405 -19.82 -6.89 -0.82
CA LYS A 405 -21.28 -6.74 -0.85
C LYS A 405 -21.73 -5.35 -0.41
N LYS A 406 -21.17 -4.82 0.70
CA LYS A 406 -21.44 -3.46 1.16
C LYS A 406 -21.02 -2.37 0.18
N LEU A 407 -19.94 -2.55 -0.57
CA LEU A 407 -19.53 -1.61 -1.63
C LEU A 407 -20.48 -1.65 -2.83
N ASP A 408 -21.02 -2.81 -3.18
CA ASP A 408 -21.98 -2.96 -4.28
C ASP A 408 -23.39 -2.50 -3.87
N GLU A 409 -23.81 -2.73 -2.62
CA GLU A 409 -24.98 -2.11 -1.98
C GLU A 409 -24.86 -0.58 -1.98
N LEU A 410 -23.71 -0.01 -1.60
CA LEU A 410 -23.46 1.43 -1.65
C LEU A 410 -23.44 2.00 -3.09
N ARG A 411 -23.02 1.22 -4.09
CA ARG A 411 -23.12 1.61 -5.50
C ARG A 411 -24.58 1.66 -5.95
N GLN A 412 -25.38 0.64 -5.61
CA GLN A 412 -26.81 0.62 -5.92
C GLN A 412 -27.55 1.77 -5.25
N LEU A 413 -27.28 2.04 -3.97
CA LEU A 413 -27.87 3.16 -3.25
C LEU A 413 -27.54 4.51 -3.91
N LYS A 414 -26.28 4.74 -4.32
CA LYS A 414 -25.87 5.95 -5.03
C LYS A 414 -26.48 6.10 -6.42
N GLU A 415 -26.76 4.99 -7.10
CA GLU A 415 -27.48 5.02 -8.37
C GLU A 415 -28.94 5.43 -8.13
N THR A 416 -29.64 4.82 -7.17
CA THR A 416 -31.00 5.23 -6.81
C THR A 416 -31.08 6.66 -6.25
N GLU A 417 -30.03 7.14 -5.57
CA GLU A 417 -29.91 8.54 -5.13
C GLU A 417 -29.86 9.49 -6.34
N ARG A 418 -29.09 9.15 -7.39
CA ARG A 418 -29.06 9.90 -8.64
C ARG A 418 -30.41 9.88 -9.35
N GLU A 419 -31.01 8.70 -9.53
CA GLU A 419 -32.33 8.56 -10.17
C GLU A 419 -33.42 9.38 -9.46
N LEU A 420 -33.41 9.39 -8.12
CA LEU A 420 -34.33 10.20 -7.31
C LEU A 420 -34.06 11.70 -7.40
N LEU A 421 -32.78 12.13 -7.48
CA LEU A 421 -32.42 13.54 -7.69
C LEU A 421 -32.84 14.03 -9.09
N GLU A 422 -32.62 13.22 -10.13
CA GLU A 422 -33.06 13.52 -11.50
C GLU A 422 -34.60 13.58 -11.59
N GLU A 423 -35.31 12.66 -10.92
CA GLU A 423 -36.76 12.73 -10.82
C GLU A 423 -37.24 13.96 -10.02
N CYS A 424 -36.56 14.34 -8.93
CA CYS A 424 -36.92 15.52 -8.15
C CYS A 424 -36.79 16.79 -9.01
N GLN A 425 -35.65 16.97 -9.70
CA GLN A 425 -35.45 18.09 -10.63
C GLN A 425 -36.51 18.12 -11.75
N ARG A 426 -36.88 16.95 -12.29
CA ARG A 426 -37.97 16.84 -13.29
C ARG A 426 -39.32 17.28 -12.70
N LYS A 427 -39.63 16.91 -11.46
CA LYS A 427 -40.87 17.31 -10.76
C LYS A 427 -40.87 18.81 -10.41
N ASP A 428 -39.73 19.38 -10.02
CA ASP A 428 -39.60 20.83 -9.77
C ASP A 428 -39.75 21.66 -11.05
N GLN A 429 -39.21 21.18 -12.18
CA GLN A 429 -39.42 21.78 -13.50
C GLN A 429 -40.90 21.73 -13.89
N GLN A 430 -41.57 20.58 -13.75
CA GLN A 430 -43.00 20.43 -14.01
C GLN A 430 -43.85 21.32 -13.09
N TYR A 431 -43.52 21.41 -11.80
CA TYR A 431 -44.19 22.29 -10.85
C TYR A 431 -44.03 23.77 -11.23
N THR A 432 -42.84 24.18 -11.65
CA THR A 432 -42.56 25.54 -12.13
C THR A 432 -43.34 25.87 -13.42
N GLN A 433 -43.42 24.90 -14.35
CA GLN A 433 -44.24 25.03 -15.57
C GLN A 433 -45.73 25.19 -15.22
N LEU A 434 -46.27 24.31 -14.36
CA LEU A 434 -47.66 24.34 -13.91
C LEU A 434 -48.00 25.62 -13.14
N LEU A 435 -47.11 26.15 -12.30
CA LEU A 435 -47.28 27.47 -11.67
C LEU A 435 -47.36 28.59 -12.72
N SER A 436 -46.54 28.51 -13.77
CA SER A 436 -46.61 29.46 -14.89
C SER A 436 -47.90 29.35 -15.69
N GLU A 437 -48.53 28.18 -15.74
CA GLU A 437 -49.82 27.97 -16.42
C GLU A 437 -50.98 28.45 -15.55
N VAL A 438 -51.00 28.09 -14.27
CA VAL A 438 -51.98 28.55 -13.28
C VAL A 438 -51.99 30.08 -13.16
N SER A 439 -50.87 30.77 -13.37
CA SER A 439 -50.82 32.24 -13.40
C SER A 439 -51.41 32.87 -14.68
N LYS A 440 -51.50 32.12 -15.78
CA LYS A 440 -52.12 32.52 -17.06
C LYS A 440 -53.61 32.19 -17.12
N LEU A 441 -54.09 31.24 -16.31
CA LEU A 441 -55.49 30.83 -16.24
C LEU A 441 -56.38 31.90 -15.57
N PRO A 442 -57.63 32.11 -16.02
CA PRO A 442 -58.56 33.07 -15.41
C PRO A 442 -58.86 32.74 -13.94
N LYS A 443 -58.77 33.74 -13.06
CA LYS A 443 -58.97 33.57 -11.60
C LYS A 443 -60.42 33.34 -11.18
N ASP A 444 -61.38 33.62 -12.06
CA ASP A 444 -62.83 33.50 -11.79
C ASP A 444 -63.34 32.05 -11.83
N MET A 445 -62.45 31.08 -12.07
CA MET A 445 -62.76 29.66 -12.16
C MET A 445 -62.86 28.99 -10.77
N ASN A 446 -64.08 28.93 -10.25
CA ASN A 446 -64.39 28.36 -8.95
C ASN A 446 -63.85 26.93 -8.74
N ARG A 447 -62.97 26.75 -7.73
CA ARG A 447 -62.41 25.46 -7.29
C ARG A 447 -63.48 24.38 -7.05
N SER A 448 -64.68 24.77 -6.61
CA SER A 448 -65.81 23.83 -6.43
C SER A 448 -66.18 23.11 -7.73
N ALA A 449 -66.26 23.81 -8.86
CA ALA A 449 -66.65 23.21 -10.14
C ALA A 449 -65.63 22.17 -10.62
N TYR A 450 -64.33 22.45 -10.45
CA TYR A 450 -63.28 21.47 -10.70
C TYR A 450 -63.34 20.28 -9.75
N THR A 451 -63.58 20.52 -8.46
CA THR A 451 -63.70 19.45 -7.46
C THR A 451 -64.90 18.54 -7.76
N GLN A 452 -66.05 19.12 -8.13
CA GLN A 452 -67.25 18.40 -8.55
C GLN A 452 -67.00 17.58 -9.82
N ARG A 453 -66.45 18.20 -10.88
CA ARG A 453 -66.13 17.49 -12.13
C ARG A 453 -65.09 16.37 -11.94
N ILE A 454 -64.12 16.54 -11.06
CA ILE A 454 -63.15 15.49 -10.71
C ILE A 454 -63.85 14.34 -9.95
N LEU A 455 -64.75 14.64 -9.01
CA LEU A 455 -65.54 13.61 -8.31
C LEU A 455 -66.50 12.87 -9.24
N GLU A 456 -67.11 13.56 -10.21
CA GLU A 456 -67.91 12.96 -11.28
C GLU A 456 -67.09 12.02 -12.15
N ILE A 457 -65.88 12.44 -12.59
CA ILE A 457 -64.94 11.60 -13.34
C ILE A 457 -64.54 10.37 -12.51
N ILE A 458 -64.18 10.53 -11.24
CA ILE A 458 -63.82 9.42 -10.34
C ILE A 458 -65.00 8.43 -10.18
N ASN A 459 -66.23 8.93 -10.07
CA ASN A 459 -67.42 8.09 -9.96
C ASN A 459 -67.73 7.35 -11.28
N ASN A 460 -67.52 7.99 -12.42
CA ASN A 460 -67.68 7.36 -13.73
C ASN A 460 -66.59 6.31 -14.00
N VAL A 461 -65.33 6.59 -13.67
CA VAL A 461 -64.23 5.61 -13.75
C VAL A 461 -64.48 4.40 -12.83
N ARG A 462 -65.09 4.61 -11.66
CA ARG A 462 -65.51 3.50 -10.78
C ARG A 462 -66.59 2.64 -11.46
N LYS A 463 -67.67 3.24 -11.96
CA LYS A 463 -68.73 2.52 -12.69
C LYS A 463 -68.17 1.75 -13.89
N GLN A 464 -67.32 2.38 -14.69
CA GLN A 464 -66.65 1.73 -15.82
C GLN A 464 -65.83 0.53 -15.36
N LYS A 465 -65.13 0.61 -14.21
CA LYS A 465 -64.43 -0.55 -13.66
C LYS A 465 -65.40 -1.64 -13.21
N ASP A 466 -66.47 -1.30 -12.49
CA ASP A 466 -67.47 -2.26 -12.03
C ASP A 466 -68.17 -2.97 -13.23
N GLU A 467 -68.38 -2.24 -14.33
CA GLU A 467 -68.89 -2.74 -15.61
C GLU A 467 -67.86 -3.62 -16.35
N ILE A 468 -66.58 -3.26 -16.36
CA ILE A 468 -65.48 -4.08 -16.92
C ILE A 468 -65.31 -5.38 -16.12
N ASP A 469 -65.32 -5.33 -14.79
CA ASP A 469 -65.22 -6.52 -13.94
C ASP A 469 -66.41 -7.46 -14.15
N LYS A 470 -67.60 -6.93 -14.48
CA LYS A 470 -68.74 -7.73 -14.95
C LYS A 470 -68.50 -8.33 -16.33
N VAL A 471 -68.11 -7.55 -17.34
CA VAL A 471 -67.84 -8.07 -18.70
C VAL A 471 -66.74 -9.14 -18.67
N LEU A 472 -65.74 -9.03 -17.78
CA LEU A 472 -64.73 -10.05 -17.53
C LEU A 472 -65.30 -11.32 -16.85
N ALA A 473 -66.33 -11.20 -16.01
CA ALA A 473 -67.03 -12.36 -15.46
C ALA A 473 -67.85 -13.07 -16.56
N ASP A 474 -68.66 -12.32 -17.31
CA ASP A 474 -69.49 -12.82 -18.41
C ASP A 474 -68.60 -13.52 -19.49
N THR A 475 -67.45 -12.92 -19.83
CA THR A 475 -66.45 -13.52 -20.76
C THR A 475 -65.86 -14.83 -20.23
N ARG A 476 -65.58 -14.93 -18.93
CA ARG A 476 -65.09 -16.16 -18.29
C ARG A 476 -66.17 -17.24 -18.19
N GLU A 477 -67.45 -16.88 -18.24
CA GLU A 477 -68.56 -17.83 -18.31
C GLU A 477 -68.68 -18.38 -19.74
N ILE A 478 -68.75 -17.51 -20.74
CA ILE A 478 -68.76 -17.89 -22.18
C ILE A 478 -67.57 -18.81 -22.53
N GLN A 479 -66.35 -18.50 -22.06
CA GLN A 479 -65.19 -19.36 -22.32
C GLN A 479 -65.33 -20.77 -21.68
N LYS A 480 -66.00 -20.90 -20.54
CA LYS A 480 -66.30 -22.23 -19.95
C LYS A 480 -67.33 -22.97 -20.78
N GLU A 481 -68.39 -22.29 -21.23
CA GLU A 481 -69.42 -22.88 -22.08
C GLU A 481 -68.82 -23.38 -23.40
N ILE A 482 -67.98 -22.58 -24.06
CA ILE A 482 -67.21 -22.99 -25.25
C ILE A 482 -66.40 -24.26 -24.94
N ASN A 483 -65.58 -24.27 -23.90
CA ASN A 483 -64.73 -25.43 -23.57
C ASN A 483 -65.57 -26.69 -23.24
N ILE A 484 -66.72 -26.53 -22.57
CA ILE A 484 -67.66 -27.62 -22.27
C ILE A 484 -68.33 -28.15 -23.55
N LEU A 485 -68.68 -27.26 -24.49
CA LEU A 485 -69.29 -27.61 -25.76
C LEU A 485 -68.29 -28.29 -26.70
N THR A 486 -67.08 -27.76 -26.88
CA THR A 486 -66.02 -28.41 -27.68
C THR A 486 -65.72 -29.81 -27.14
N GLY A 487 -65.46 -29.93 -25.84
CA GLY A 487 -65.24 -31.24 -25.21
C GLY A 487 -66.48 -32.15 -25.21
N LYS A 488 -67.70 -31.64 -25.47
CA LYS A 488 -68.90 -32.45 -25.69
C LYS A 488 -68.98 -32.91 -27.15
N VAL A 489 -68.65 -32.05 -28.11
CA VAL A 489 -68.58 -32.38 -29.55
C VAL A 489 -67.56 -33.50 -29.76
N GLU A 490 -66.32 -33.33 -29.29
CA GLU A 490 -65.25 -34.35 -29.40
C GLU A 490 -65.68 -35.72 -28.86
N ARG A 491 -66.19 -35.78 -27.62
CA ARG A 491 -66.65 -37.04 -27.01
C ARG A 491 -67.89 -37.63 -27.69
N SER A 492 -68.73 -36.82 -28.31
CA SER A 492 -69.85 -37.32 -29.11
C SER A 492 -69.37 -37.86 -30.46
N PHE A 493 -68.36 -37.23 -31.05
CA PHE A 493 -67.75 -37.68 -32.30
C PHE A 493 -67.02 -39.02 -32.12
N THR A 494 -66.16 -39.16 -31.11
CA THR A 494 -65.41 -40.42 -30.90
C THR A 494 -66.33 -41.62 -30.68
N VAL A 495 -67.43 -41.45 -29.93
CA VAL A 495 -68.43 -42.52 -29.74
C VAL A 495 -69.13 -42.89 -31.05
N VAL A 496 -69.44 -41.91 -31.91
CA VAL A 496 -70.07 -42.17 -33.21
C VAL A 496 -69.06 -42.78 -34.21
N ASP A 497 -67.81 -42.33 -34.20
CA ASP A 497 -66.72 -42.89 -35.01
C ASP A 497 -66.46 -44.35 -34.63
N GLU A 498 -66.28 -44.68 -33.34
CA GLU A 498 -66.08 -46.06 -32.88
C GLU A 498 -67.24 -46.98 -33.28
N LEU A 499 -68.49 -46.55 -33.08
CA LEU A 499 -69.68 -47.34 -33.42
C LEU A 499 -69.81 -47.57 -34.92
N ILE A 500 -69.68 -46.53 -35.74
CA ILE A 500 -69.82 -46.64 -37.19
C ILE A 500 -68.60 -47.38 -37.79
N PHE A 501 -67.39 -47.17 -37.29
CA PHE A 501 -66.18 -47.91 -37.69
C PHE A 501 -66.30 -49.42 -37.41
N ARG A 502 -66.83 -49.80 -36.24
CA ARG A 502 -67.06 -51.20 -35.90
C ARG A 502 -68.02 -51.87 -36.88
N ASP A 503 -69.14 -51.22 -37.17
CA ASP A 503 -70.19 -51.79 -38.02
C ASP A 503 -69.81 -51.71 -39.53
N ALA A 504 -69.00 -50.74 -39.93
CA ALA A 504 -68.40 -50.60 -41.29
C ALA A 504 -67.44 -51.74 -41.68
N LYS A 505 -67.00 -52.56 -40.74
CA LYS A 505 -66.28 -53.82 -41.02
C LYS A 505 -67.21 -54.90 -41.59
N THR A 506 -68.51 -54.80 -41.31
CA THR A 506 -69.53 -55.81 -41.71
C THR A 506 -70.43 -55.34 -42.85
N ASN A 507 -70.82 -54.05 -42.86
CA ASN A 507 -71.84 -53.52 -43.78
C ASN A 507 -71.27 -52.44 -44.71
N GLU A 508 -71.43 -52.61 -46.02
CA GLU A 508 -71.03 -51.62 -47.03
C GLU A 508 -71.79 -50.29 -46.88
N THR A 509 -73.05 -50.33 -46.43
CA THR A 509 -73.82 -49.12 -46.08
C THR A 509 -73.17 -48.36 -44.92
N SER A 510 -72.73 -49.06 -43.86
CA SER A 510 -72.02 -48.45 -42.74
C SER A 510 -70.64 -47.93 -43.16
N ARG A 511 -69.97 -48.55 -44.14
CA ARG A 511 -68.73 -48.04 -44.74
C ARG A 511 -68.94 -46.73 -45.51
N LYS A 512 -70.09 -46.55 -46.15
CA LYS A 512 -70.48 -45.25 -46.76
C LYS A 512 -70.82 -44.21 -45.71
N ALA A 513 -71.55 -44.60 -44.65
CA ALA A 513 -71.82 -43.73 -43.51
C ALA A 513 -70.53 -43.27 -42.80
N TYR A 514 -69.53 -44.16 -42.66
CA TYR A 514 -68.23 -43.81 -42.09
C TYR A 514 -67.51 -42.72 -42.88
N LYS A 515 -67.52 -42.80 -44.22
CA LYS A 515 -66.94 -41.75 -45.08
C LYS A 515 -67.68 -40.41 -44.93
N LEU A 516 -69.01 -40.43 -44.84
CA LEU A 516 -69.82 -39.23 -44.63
C LEU A 516 -69.63 -38.62 -43.24
N LEU A 517 -69.41 -39.44 -42.21
CA LEU A 517 -69.04 -38.99 -40.87
C LEU A 517 -67.66 -38.29 -40.88
N ALA A 518 -66.68 -38.88 -41.55
CA ALA A 518 -65.34 -38.32 -41.67
C ALA A 518 -65.36 -36.97 -42.42
N THR A 519 -66.07 -36.86 -43.55
CA THR A 519 -66.23 -35.57 -44.24
C THR A 519 -66.95 -34.55 -43.37
N LEU A 520 -68.06 -34.92 -42.72
CA LEU A 520 -68.79 -34.02 -41.82
C LEU A 520 -67.89 -33.46 -40.70
N HIS A 521 -66.98 -34.26 -40.15
CA HIS A 521 -66.03 -33.78 -39.15
C HIS A 521 -64.98 -32.83 -39.73
N THR A 522 -64.48 -33.09 -40.95
CA THR A 522 -63.61 -32.16 -41.67
C THR A 522 -64.34 -30.84 -41.97
N ASP A 523 -65.53 -30.90 -42.55
CA ASP A 523 -66.37 -29.73 -42.87
C ASP A 523 -66.67 -28.90 -41.62
N CYS A 524 -66.96 -29.53 -40.48
CA CYS A 524 -67.17 -28.84 -39.20
C CYS A 524 -65.87 -28.25 -38.61
N ALA A 525 -64.72 -28.90 -38.77
CA ALA A 525 -63.44 -28.35 -38.33
C ALA A 525 -63.01 -27.15 -39.19
N GLU A 526 -63.20 -27.21 -40.51
CA GLU A 526 -62.99 -26.09 -41.42
C GLU A 526 -63.93 -24.91 -41.07
N LEU A 527 -65.20 -25.18 -40.75
CA LEU A 527 -66.14 -24.15 -40.30
C LEU A 527 -65.71 -23.49 -38.98
N ILE A 528 -65.17 -24.25 -38.02
CA ILE A 528 -64.64 -23.69 -36.76
C ILE A 528 -63.43 -22.78 -37.06
N ASN A 529 -62.48 -23.24 -37.86
CA ASN A 529 -61.31 -22.44 -38.26
C ASN A 529 -61.73 -21.14 -38.94
N LEU A 530 -62.67 -21.19 -39.89
CA LEU A 530 -63.19 -20.00 -40.58
C LEU A 530 -63.90 -19.01 -39.65
N VAL A 531 -64.55 -19.49 -38.58
CA VAL A 531 -65.13 -18.62 -37.53
C VAL A 531 -64.04 -17.99 -36.67
N GLU A 532 -62.98 -18.72 -36.32
CA GLU A 532 -61.83 -18.17 -35.59
C GLU A 532 -61.05 -17.14 -36.41
N GLU A 533 -60.80 -17.42 -37.70
CA GLU A 533 -60.16 -16.49 -38.65
C GLU A 533 -61.02 -15.25 -38.91
N THR A 534 -62.34 -15.40 -39.07
CA THR A 534 -63.27 -14.25 -39.11
C THR A 534 -63.15 -13.44 -37.81
N GLY A 535 -63.01 -14.14 -36.68
CA GLY A 535 -62.80 -13.55 -35.37
C GLY A 535 -61.46 -12.84 -35.18
N THR A 536 -60.37 -13.22 -35.87
CA THR A 536 -59.11 -12.46 -35.89
C THR A 536 -59.21 -11.25 -36.81
N VAL A 537 -59.72 -11.42 -38.03
CA VAL A 537 -59.87 -10.32 -39.00
C VAL A 537 -60.78 -9.21 -38.47
N VAL A 538 -61.87 -9.53 -37.77
CA VAL A 538 -62.74 -8.50 -37.14
C VAL A 538 -62.04 -7.74 -36.02
N ARG A 539 -61.07 -8.36 -35.31
CA ARG A 539 -60.23 -7.64 -34.33
C ARG A 539 -59.21 -6.76 -35.03
N GLU A 540 -58.52 -7.27 -36.04
CA GLU A 540 -57.53 -6.52 -36.83
C GLU A 540 -58.17 -5.29 -37.51
N ILE A 541 -59.37 -5.43 -38.07
CA ILE A 541 -60.14 -4.30 -38.62
C ILE A 541 -60.39 -3.24 -37.55
N ARG A 542 -60.85 -3.64 -36.36
CA ARG A 542 -61.13 -2.71 -35.25
C ARG A 542 -59.87 -2.03 -34.72
N ASP A 543 -58.77 -2.78 -34.58
CA ASP A 543 -57.49 -2.23 -34.12
C ASP A 543 -56.92 -1.22 -35.14
N LEU A 544 -57.18 -1.43 -36.44
CA LEU A 544 -56.85 -0.48 -37.51
C LEU A 544 -57.78 0.73 -37.54
N GLU A 545 -59.09 0.56 -37.30
CA GLU A 545 -60.04 1.66 -37.13
C GLU A 545 -59.65 2.56 -35.95
N GLU A 546 -59.26 1.98 -34.81
CA GLU A 546 -58.78 2.74 -33.64
C GLU A 546 -57.46 3.49 -33.95
N GLN A 547 -56.51 2.86 -34.65
CA GLN A 547 -55.29 3.53 -35.12
C GLN A 547 -55.57 4.70 -36.08
N VAL A 548 -56.55 4.58 -36.97
CA VAL A 548 -56.97 5.68 -37.86
C VAL A 548 -57.63 6.81 -37.06
N ILE A 549 -58.44 6.49 -36.04
CA ILE A 549 -59.04 7.50 -35.14
C ILE A 549 -57.98 8.26 -34.33
N PHE A 550 -56.86 7.64 -33.99
CA PHE A 550 -55.73 8.31 -33.33
C PHE A 550 -54.83 9.16 -34.26
N LEU A 551 -55.09 9.16 -35.58
CA LEU A 551 -54.32 9.91 -36.59
C LEU A 551 -55.03 11.16 -37.14
N PHE A 552 -56.24 11.48 -36.66
CA PHE A 552 -57.08 12.62 -37.08
C PHE A 552 -57.57 13.48 -35.90
#